data_AF-A0A9E4GMJ3-F1
#
_entry.id   AF-A0A9E4GMJ3-F1
#
_cell.length_a   1.000
_cell.length_b   1.000
_cell.length_c   1.000
_cell.angle_alpha   90.00
_cell.angle_beta   90.00
_cell.angle_gamma   90.00
#
_symmetry.space_group_name_H-M   'P 1'
#
loop_
_entity.id
_entity.type
_entity.pdbx_description
1 polymer ?
#
loop_
_entity_poly.entity_id
_entity_poly.type
_entity_poly.pdbx_seq_one_letter_code
_entity_poly.pdbx_strand_id
1 'polypeptide(L)'
;MRRSPLGVLVGISLALSACVSPAKRWDDFEQYIKKSIETPLTPAGRCEQRGGFPYEEQCYQPSYELFGEQDCRLRGGLYYEDECFLPESDRIVIE
;
A
#
# COMPACT_ATOMS: atom_id res chain seq x y z
N MET A 1 5.39 -3.95 62.97
CA MET A 1 5.34 -4.37 61.56
C MET A 1 6.67 -4.03 60.90
N ARG A 2 7.59 -4.99 60.77
CA ARG A 2 8.92 -4.78 60.15
C ARG A 2 8.78 -4.98 58.63
N ARG A 3 8.87 -3.89 57.86
CA ARG A 3 8.91 -3.95 56.39
C ARG A 3 10.31 -4.43 55.97
N SER A 4 10.37 -5.64 55.40
CA SER A 4 11.64 -6.25 54.98
C SER A 4 12.13 -5.57 53.69
N PRO A 5 13.36 -5.02 53.65
CA PRO A 5 13.87 -4.25 52.51
C PRO A 5 14.10 -5.12 51.24
N LEU A 6 14.15 -6.44 51.41
CA LEU A 6 14.30 -7.41 50.32
C LEU A 6 13.07 -7.46 49.40
N GLY A 7 11.86 -7.24 49.92
CA GLY A 7 10.64 -7.24 49.10
C GLY A 7 10.56 -6.04 48.14
N VAL A 8 11.18 -4.91 48.50
CA VAL A 8 11.20 -3.68 47.68
C VAL A 8 12.11 -3.85 46.47
N LEU A 9 13.27 -4.51 46.64
CA LEU A 9 14.23 -4.71 45.55
C LEU A 9 13.70 -5.68 44.47
N VAL A 10 12.97 -6.72 44.86
CA VAL A 10 12.35 -7.65 43.90
C VAL A 10 11.26 -6.97 43.07
N GLY A 11 10.49 -6.05 43.66
CA GLY A 11 9.48 -5.27 42.94
C GLY A 11 10.07 -4.32 41.91
N ILE A 12 11.23 -3.70 42.20
CA ILE A 12 11.90 -2.76 41.29
C ILE A 12 12.47 -3.48 40.06
N SER A 13 13.04 -4.67 40.24
CA SER A 13 13.60 -5.47 39.13
C SER A 13 12.54 -5.92 38.12
N LEU A 14 11.30 -6.19 38.58
CA LEU A 14 10.17 -6.54 37.72
C LEU A 14 9.54 -5.32 37.03
N ALA A 15 9.64 -4.12 37.62
CA ALA A 15 9.15 -2.89 37.00
C ALA A 15 10.02 -2.44 35.82
N LEU A 16 11.34 -2.68 35.88
CA LEU A 16 12.28 -2.28 34.83
C LEU A 16 12.15 -3.15 33.56
N SER A 17 11.73 -4.41 33.66
CA SER A 17 11.53 -5.27 32.49
C SER A 17 10.26 -4.94 31.68
N ALA A 18 9.30 -4.24 32.28
CA ALA A 18 8.12 -3.73 31.57
C ALA A 18 8.41 -2.47 30.73
N CYS A 19 9.54 -1.80 30.96
CA CYS A 19 9.89 -0.53 30.30
C CYS A 19 10.73 -0.68 29.02
N VAL A 20 11.26 -1.87 28.70
CA VAL A 20 12.19 -2.06 27.55
C VAL A 20 11.48 -2.55 26.27
N SER A 21 10.19 -2.86 26.35
CA SER A 21 9.41 -3.36 25.21
C SER A 21 8.69 -2.33 24.30
N PRO A 22 8.58 -1.01 24.60
CA PRO A 22 7.89 -0.10 23.68
C PRO A 22 8.77 0.43 22.53
N ALA A 23 10.07 0.62 22.74
CA ALA A 23 10.95 1.27 21.76
C ALA A 23 11.16 0.44 20.48
N LYS A 24 11.39 -0.87 20.62
CA LYS A 24 11.58 -1.76 19.47
C LYS A 24 10.29 -1.96 18.66
N ARG A 25 9.15 -2.04 19.35
CA ARG A 25 7.82 -2.13 18.72
C ARG A 25 7.46 -0.85 17.95
N TRP A 26 7.97 0.30 18.40
CA TRP A 26 7.75 1.57 17.72
C TRP A 26 8.54 1.68 16.42
N ASP A 27 9.80 1.25 16.40
CA ASP A 27 10.62 1.22 15.17
C ASP A 27 10.01 0.31 14.09
N ASP A 28 9.58 -0.89 14.47
CA ASP A 28 8.89 -1.83 13.55
C ASP A 28 7.59 -1.22 12.98
N PHE A 29 6.87 -0.46 13.80
CA PHE A 29 5.64 0.23 13.39
C PHE A 29 5.93 1.39 12.43
N GLU A 30 6.97 2.18 12.69
CA GLU A 30 7.37 3.28 11.79
C GLU A 30 7.83 2.75 10.43
N GLN A 31 8.57 1.64 10.40
CA GLN A 31 8.96 1.00 9.14
C GLN A 31 7.73 0.47 8.37
N TYR A 32 6.76 -0.11 9.07
CA TYR A 32 5.49 -0.53 8.47
C TYR A 32 4.70 0.66 7.89
N ILE A 33 4.57 1.75 8.66
CA ILE A 33 3.89 2.97 8.23
C ILE A 33 4.56 3.53 6.97
N LYS A 34 5.90 3.69 6.96
CA LYS A 34 6.64 4.16 5.78
C LYS A 34 6.36 3.32 4.54
N LYS A 35 6.42 1.99 4.68
CA LYS A 35 6.13 1.07 3.57
C LYS A 35 4.67 1.16 3.08
N SER A 36 3.73 1.39 4.01
CA SER A 36 2.30 1.52 3.70
C SER A 36 1.94 2.86 3.04
N ILE A 37 2.69 3.93 3.33
CA ILE A 37 2.54 5.23 2.66
C ILE A 37 3.08 5.17 1.24
N GLU A 38 4.20 4.45 1.03
CA GLU A 38 4.84 4.31 -0.29
C GLU A 38 4.13 3.30 -1.21
N THR A 39 3.38 2.35 -0.64
CA THR A 39 2.69 1.30 -1.42
C THR A 39 1.19 1.61 -1.50
N PRO A 40 0.61 1.86 -2.69
CA PRO A 40 -0.82 2.03 -2.82
C PRO A 40 -1.54 0.74 -2.40
N LEU A 41 -2.31 0.85 -1.32
CA LEU A 41 -3.02 -0.28 -0.70
C LEU A 41 -4.16 -0.80 -1.60
N THR A 42 -4.77 0.09 -2.39
CA THR A 42 -5.90 -0.24 -3.27
C THR A 42 -5.45 -0.58 -4.69
N PRO A 43 -6.17 -1.46 -5.41
CA PRO A 43 -5.96 -1.69 -6.84
C PRO A 43 -6.02 -0.39 -7.66
N ALA A 44 -6.96 0.49 -7.33
CA ALA A 44 -7.08 1.81 -7.96
C ALA A 44 -5.83 2.67 -7.75
N GLY A 45 -5.31 2.77 -6.52
CA GLY A 45 -4.09 3.53 -6.25
C GLY A 45 -2.86 2.96 -6.96
N ARG A 46 -2.80 1.63 -7.16
CA ARG A 46 -1.73 1.01 -7.97
C ARG A 46 -1.85 1.35 -9.45
N CYS A 47 -3.07 1.45 -9.95
CA CYS A 47 -3.34 1.89 -11.31
C CYS A 47 -2.86 3.34 -11.51
N GLU A 48 -3.30 4.24 -10.64
CA GLU A 48 -2.93 5.66 -10.69
C GLU A 48 -1.41 5.88 -10.55
N GLN A 49 -0.75 5.13 -9.66
CA GLN A 49 0.72 5.19 -9.50
C GLN A 49 1.47 4.82 -10.78
N ARG A 50 0.91 3.92 -11.61
CA ARG A 50 1.48 3.55 -12.91
C ARG A 50 1.09 4.53 -14.02
N GLY A 51 0.36 5.60 -13.72
CA GLY A 51 -0.18 6.54 -14.69
C GLY A 51 -1.41 6.02 -15.43
N GLY A 52 -2.08 5.00 -14.90
CA GLY A 52 -3.33 4.46 -15.45
C GLY A 52 -4.57 5.11 -14.83
N PHE A 53 -5.71 4.90 -15.49
CA PHE A 53 -7.03 5.35 -15.08
C PHE A 53 -7.85 4.17 -14.52
N PRO A 54 -8.18 4.16 -13.22
CA PRO A 54 -9.00 3.10 -12.64
C PRO A 54 -10.47 3.30 -12.99
N TYR A 55 -11.08 2.33 -13.66
CA TYR A 55 -12.51 2.36 -14.03
C TYR A 55 -13.11 0.96 -13.97
N GLU A 56 -14.27 0.81 -13.32
CA GLU A 56 -15.01 -0.46 -13.18
C GLU A 56 -14.10 -1.65 -12.78
N GLU A 57 -13.32 -1.47 -11.70
CA GLU A 57 -12.38 -2.47 -11.16
C GLU A 57 -11.21 -2.85 -12.08
N GLN A 58 -11.12 -2.23 -13.25
CA GLN A 58 -10.03 -2.42 -14.21
C GLN A 58 -9.09 -1.21 -14.22
N CYS A 59 -7.85 -1.45 -14.61
CA CYS A 59 -6.88 -0.39 -14.84
C CYS A 59 -6.71 -0.19 -16.34
N TYR A 60 -6.97 1.04 -16.81
CA TYR A 60 -6.75 1.41 -18.20
C TYR A 60 -5.47 2.24 -18.33
N GLN A 61 -4.55 1.88 -19.21
CA GLN A 61 -3.33 2.64 -19.46
C GLN A 61 -3.49 3.55 -20.67
N PRO A 62 -2.92 4.77 -20.63
CA PRO A 62 -2.93 5.65 -21.78
C PRO A 62 -2.23 4.96 -22.96
N SER A 63 -2.90 4.93 -24.10
CA SER A 63 -2.26 4.49 -25.34
C SER A 63 -1.52 5.65 -25.98
N TYR A 64 -0.28 5.40 -26.40
CA TYR A 64 0.51 6.32 -27.22
C TYR A 64 0.11 6.28 -28.70
N GLU A 65 -0.79 5.38 -29.09
CA GLU A 65 -1.39 5.36 -30.42
C GLU A 65 -2.56 6.36 -30.49
N LEU A 66 -2.60 7.12 -31.57
CA LEU A 66 -3.71 8.05 -31.84
C LEU A 66 -4.92 7.25 -32.32
N PHE A 67 -5.76 6.83 -31.37
CA PHE A 67 -7.07 6.26 -31.67
C PHE A 67 -8.13 7.35 -31.68
N GLY A 68 -8.96 7.37 -32.72
CA GLY A 68 -10.24 8.05 -32.63
C GLY A 68 -11.16 7.34 -31.61
N GLU A 69 -12.20 8.03 -31.15
CA GLU A 69 -13.17 7.48 -30.19
C GLU A 69 -13.72 6.10 -30.62
N GLN A 70 -14.04 5.95 -31.90
CA GLN A 70 -14.59 4.71 -32.44
C GLN A 70 -13.58 3.56 -32.39
N ASP A 71 -12.32 3.80 -32.79
CA ASP A 71 -11.26 2.79 -32.75
C ASP A 71 -10.90 2.39 -31.32
N CYS A 72 -10.90 3.37 -30.40
CA CYS A 72 -10.67 3.14 -28.99
C CYS A 72 -11.71 2.15 -28.42
N ARG A 73 -12.99 2.42 -28.68
CA ARG A 73 -14.09 1.56 -28.22
C ARG A 73 -14.06 0.17 -28.85
N LEU A 74 -13.71 0.06 -30.13
CA LEU A 74 -13.59 -1.24 -30.82
C LEU A 74 -12.50 -2.12 -30.19
N ARG A 75 -11.49 -1.52 -29.57
CA ARG A 75 -10.42 -2.21 -28.84
C ARG A 75 -10.75 -2.47 -27.38
N GLY A 76 -11.98 -2.16 -26.94
CA GLY A 76 -12.39 -2.26 -25.55
C GLY A 76 -11.76 -1.19 -24.65
N GLY A 77 -11.26 -0.10 -25.22
CA GLY A 77 -10.68 1.02 -24.49
C GLY A 77 -11.72 2.01 -23.96
N LEU A 78 -11.31 2.74 -22.94
CA LEU A 78 -12.01 3.88 -22.38
C LEU A 78 -11.53 5.16 -23.08
N TYR A 79 -12.43 5.86 -23.78
CA TYR A 79 -12.12 7.13 -24.41
C TYR A 79 -12.51 8.29 -23.48
N TYR A 80 -11.55 9.13 -23.10
CA TYR A 80 -11.74 10.21 -22.15
C TYR A 80 -10.76 11.36 -22.45
N GLU A 81 -11.24 12.61 -22.43
CA GLU A 81 -10.42 13.83 -22.69
C GLU A 81 -9.57 13.75 -23.98
N ASP A 82 -10.17 13.31 -25.09
CA ASP A 82 -9.51 13.12 -26.39
C ASP A 82 -8.38 12.06 -26.40
N GLU A 83 -8.22 11.31 -25.31
CA GLU A 83 -7.26 10.23 -25.16
C GLU A 83 -7.94 8.86 -25.09
N CYS A 84 -7.25 7.83 -25.56
CA CYS A 84 -7.69 6.45 -25.46
C CYS A 84 -6.89 5.71 -24.39
N PHE A 85 -7.58 5.17 -23.40
CA PHE A 85 -7.01 4.30 -22.39
C PHE A 85 -7.39 2.86 -22.69
N LEU A 86 -6.42 1.98 -22.87
CA LEU A 86 -6.66 0.56 -23.13
C LEU A 86 -6.59 -0.23 -21.83
N PRO A 87 -7.40 -1.28 -21.64
CA PRO A 87 -7.26 -2.14 -20.48
C PRO A 87 -5.82 -2.66 -20.44
N GLU A 88 -5.23 -2.70 -19.24
CA GLU A 88 -3.95 -3.37 -19.03
C GLU A 88 -4.13 -4.80 -19.54
N SER A 89 -3.57 -5.14 -20.71
CA SER A 89 -3.74 -6.47 -21.25
C SER A 89 -3.19 -7.40 -20.19
N ASP A 90 -3.98 -8.38 -19.76
CA ASP A 90 -3.43 -9.56 -19.11
C ASP A 90 -2.37 -10.07 -20.08
N ARG A 91 -1.10 -9.73 -19.83
CA ARG A 91 0.00 -10.49 -20.38
C ARG A 91 -0.29 -11.86 -19.85
N ILE A 92 -0.80 -12.73 -20.71
CA ILE A 92 -0.81 -14.16 -20.49
C ILE A 92 0.64 -14.46 -20.14
N VAL A 93 0.92 -14.58 -18.84
CA VAL A 93 2.17 -15.13 -18.36
C VAL A 93 2.05 -16.59 -18.76
N ILE A 94 2.61 -16.92 -19.92
CA ILE A 94 2.85 -18.31 -20.27
C ILE A 94 3.99 -18.73 -19.33
N GLU A 95 3.63 -19.27 -18.17
CA GLU A 95 4.52 -20.13 -17.38
C GLU A 95 4.69 -21.48 -18.08
#